data_AF-A0A3E1P383-F1
#
_entry.id   AF-A0A3E1P383-F1
#
_cell.length_a   1.000
_cell.length_b   1.000
_cell.length_c   1.000
_cell.angle_alpha   90.00
_cell.angle_beta   90.00
_cell.angle_gamma   90.00
#
_symmetry.space_group_name_H-M   'P 1'
#
loop_
_entity.id
_entity.type
_entity.pdbx_description
1 polymer ?
#
loop_
_entity_poly.entity_id
_entity_poly.type
_entity_poly.pdbx_seq_one_letter_code
_entity_poly.pdbx_strand_id
1 'polypeptide(L)'
;MATVKFRIVLLYFLLKYLILYILIMFIRQDYAFLRVDKLSSVGDWYYYMFMFLFLPIINMVLFSAVVYFSFRLKNFLTFVALIGLISVAEYLMYVFFTSQKYLDEYGVFNGIIGILLFLLLFHPQIKQVYKVSKRHQEI
;
A
#
# COMPACT_ATOMS: atom_id res chain seq x y z
N MET A 1 13.87 20.20 -0.99
CA MET A 1 12.69 19.30 -0.97
C MET A 1 13.19 17.87 -1.09
N ALA A 2 12.55 16.90 -0.43
CA ALA A 2 12.94 15.50 -0.61
C ALA A 2 12.56 15.06 -2.03
N THR A 3 13.51 14.45 -2.74
CA THR A 3 13.27 13.98 -4.11
C THR A 3 13.14 12.47 -4.10
N VAL A 4 12.01 11.98 -4.59
CA VAL A 4 11.72 10.56 -4.78
C VAL A 4 11.56 10.33 -6.28
N LYS A 5 12.10 9.22 -6.80
CA LYS A 5 11.81 8.80 -8.17
C LYS A 5 10.44 8.14 -8.18
N PHE A 6 9.55 8.54 -9.08
CA PHE A 6 8.17 8.00 -9.16
C PHE A 6 8.14 6.47 -9.29
N ARG A 7 9.12 5.89 -10.01
CA ARG A 7 9.29 4.43 -10.13
C ARG A 7 9.44 3.70 -8.79
N ILE A 8 10.04 4.35 -7.78
CA ILE A 8 10.19 3.77 -6.44
C ILE A 8 8.83 3.75 -5.71
N VAL A 9 7.99 4.76 -5.94
CA VAL A 9 6.62 4.78 -5.41
C VAL A 9 5.79 3.65 -6.04
N LEU A 10 5.87 3.48 -7.35
CA LEU A 10 5.22 2.34 -8.02
C LEU A 10 5.73 0.99 -7.48
N LEU A 11 7.05 0.87 -7.31
CA LEU A 11 7.66 -0.33 -6.73
C LEU A 11 7.17 -0.60 -5.30
N TYR A 12 6.98 0.44 -4.48
CA TYR A 12 6.42 0.31 -3.14
C TYR A 12 5.03 -0.35 -3.17
N PHE A 13 4.11 0.15 -4.01
CA PHE A 13 2.78 -0.46 -4.14
C PHE A 13 2.86 -1.90 -4.66
N LEU A 14 3.70 -2.16 -5.67
CA LEU A 14 3.87 -3.50 -6.22
C LEU A 14 4.37 -4.50 -5.16
N LEU A 15 5.43 -4.15 -4.42
CA LEU A 15 6.02 -5.00 -3.40
C LEU A 15 5.05 -5.22 -2.23
N LYS A 16 4.29 -4.19 -1.85
CA LYS A 16 3.28 -4.28 -0.79
C LYS A 16 2.25 -5.35 -1.09
N TYR A 17 1.63 -5.30 -2.26
CA TYR A 17 0.63 -6.29 -2.66
C TYR A 17 1.24 -7.68 -2.91
N LEU A 18 2.44 -7.75 -3.48
CA LEU A 18 3.15 -9.02 -3.66
C LEU A 18 3.40 -9.72 -2.32
N ILE A 19 3.93 -9.01 -1.33
CA ILE A 19 4.20 -9.55 0.01
C ILE A 19 2.89 -9.95 0.70
N LEU A 20 1.84 -9.11 0.58
CA LEU A 20 0.52 -9.42 1.14
C LEU A 20 -0.02 -10.74 0.58
N TYR A 21 0.00 -10.93 -0.74
CA TYR A 21 -0.56 -12.14 -1.32
C TYR A 21 0.23 -13.39 -0.99
N ILE A 22 1.57 -13.29 -0.98
CA ILE A 22 2.42 -14.39 -0.52
C ILE A 22 2.04 -14.78 0.91
N LEU A 23 1.90 -13.80 1.80
CA LEU A 23 1.52 -14.02 3.20
C LEU A 23 0.13 -14.64 3.34
N ILE A 24 -0.85 -14.19 2.56
CA ILE A 24 -2.21 -14.78 2.54
C ILE A 24 -2.17 -16.25 2.09
N MET A 25 -1.39 -16.58 1.06
CA MET A 25 -1.24 -17.96 0.58
C MET A 25 -0.69 -18.88 1.68
N PHE A 26 0.33 -18.42 2.43
CA PHE A 26 0.89 -19.17 3.54
C PHE A 26 -0.12 -19.34 4.70
N ILE A 27 -0.84 -18.29 5.07
CA ILE A 27 -1.81 -18.33 6.18
C ILE A 27 -2.98 -19.26 5.87
N ARG A 28 -3.53 -19.20 4.65
CA ARG A 28 -4.66 -20.04 4.25
C ARG A 28 -4.26 -21.46 3.86
N GLN A 29 -2.96 -21.73 3.73
CA GLN A 29 -2.43 -22.94 3.09
C GLN A 29 -3.05 -23.21 1.71
N ASP A 30 -3.54 -22.15 1.06
CA ASP A 30 -4.24 -22.21 -0.20
C ASP A 30 -3.39 -21.53 -1.27
N TYR A 31 -2.86 -22.38 -2.15
CA TYR A 31 -2.03 -21.98 -3.28
C TYR A 31 -2.82 -22.01 -4.59
N ALA A 32 -4.15 -22.00 -4.55
CA ALA A 32 -4.99 -21.91 -5.74
C ALA A 32 -4.61 -20.72 -6.64
N PHE A 33 -4.12 -19.61 -6.06
CA PHE A 33 -3.60 -18.47 -6.81
C PHE A 33 -2.37 -18.79 -7.69
N LEU A 34 -1.61 -19.84 -7.36
CA LEU A 34 -0.47 -20.33 -8.16
C LEU A 34 -0.88 -21.45 -9.13
N ARG A 35 -2.10 -21.98 -8.98
CA ARG A 35 -2.64 -23.13 -9.72
C ARG A 35 -3.90 -22.73 -10.46
N VAL A 36 -3.71 -22.01 -11.56
CA VAL A 36 -4.78 -21.55 -12.47
C VAL A 36 -5.65 -22.73 -12.95
N ASP A 37 -5.04 -23.92 -13.06
CA ASP A 37 -5.69 -25.20 -13.40
C ASP A 37 -6.76 -25.65 -12.39
N LYS A 38 -6.77 -25.09 -11.18
CA LYS A 38 -7.75 -25.40 -10.13
C LYS A 38 -8.90 -24.39 -10.01
N LEU A 39 -8.90 -23.31 -10.79
CA LEU A 39 -9.98 -22.32 -10.81
C LEU A 39 -11.20 -22.92 -11.53
N SER A 40 -12.10 -23.50 -10.75
CA SER A 40 -13.24 -24.29 -11.27
C SER A 40 -14.56 -23.53 -11.29
N SER A 41 -14.71 -22.50 -10.44
CA SER A 41 -15.94 -21.69 -10.39
C SER A 41 -15.74 -20.27 -10.95
N VAL A 42 -16.83 -19.66 -11.42
CA VAL A 42 -16.85 -18.25 -11.83
C VAL A 42 -16.48 -17.33 -10.67
N GLY A 43 -16.81 -17.72 -9.43
CA GLY A 43 -16.43 -16.99 -8.22
C GLY A 43 -14.91 -16.96 -8.02
N ASP A 44 -14.22 -18.06 -8.29
CA ASP A 44 -12.75 -18.15 -8.16
C ASP A 44 -12.07 -17.28 -9.22
N TRP A 45 -12.59 -17.28 -10.45
CA TRP A 45 -12.11 -16.41 -11.52
C TRP A 45 -12.34 -14.93 -11.22
N TYR A 46 -13.50 -14.56 -10.68
CA TYR A 46 -13.77 -13.19 -10.24
C TYR A 46 -12.79 -12.77 -9.14
N TYR A 47 -12.59 -13.61 -8.12
CA TYR A 47 -11.63 -13.33 -7.06
C TYR A 47 -10.21 -13.17 -7.60
N TYR A 48 -9.78 -14.07 -8.48
CA TYR A 48 -8.45 -14.04 -9.08
C TYR A 48 -8.22 -12.78 -9.93
N MET A 49 -9.12 -12.49 -10.88
CA MET A 49 -8.94 -11.33 -11.74
C MET A 49 -9.09 -10.03 -10.95
N PHE A 50 -10.13 -9.91 -10.13
CA PHE A 50 -10.46 -8.63 -9.52
C PHE A 50 -9.63 -8.34 -8.26
N MET A 51 -9.54 -9.29 -7.33
CA MET A 51 -8.89 -9.07 -6.04
C MET A 51 -7.36 -9.17 -6.12
N PHE A 52 -6.83 -10.03 -6.99
CA PHE A 52 -5.39 -10.26 -7.09
C PHE A 52 -4.73 -9.41 -8.18
N LEU A 53 -5.35 -9.19 -9.35
CA LEU A 53 -4.76 -8.38 -10.42
C LEU A 53 -5.22 -6.92 -10.41
N PHE A 54 -6.53 -6.65 -10.32
CA PHE A 54 -7.05 -5.29 -10.45
C PHE A 54 -6.86 -4.44 -9.19
N LEU A 55 -7.12 -4.98 -8.00
CA LEU A 55 -7.06 -4.22 -6.75
C LEU A 55 -5.68 -3.56 -6.50
N PRO A 56 -4.52 -4.22 -6.75
CA PRO A 56 -3.22 -3.57 -6.66
C PRO A 56 -3.05 -2.42 -7.65
N ILE A 57 -3.54 -2.60 -8.89
CA ILE A 57 -3.42 -1.60 -9.95
C ILE A 57 -4.26 -0.37 -9.60
N ILE A 58 -5.49 -0.57 -9.13
CA ILE A 58 -6.38 0.52 -8.71
C ILE A 58 -5.71 1.32 -7.58
N ASN A 59 -5.23 0.64 -6.54
CA ASN A 59 -4.53 1.31 -5.43
C ASN A 59 -3.27 2.04 -5.90
N MET A 60 -2.50 1.43 -6.80
CA MET A 60 -1.30 2.05 -7.37
C MET A 60 -1.66 3.32 -8.15
N VAL A 61 -2.69 3.29 -9.00
CA VAL A 61 -3.10 4.47 -9.79
C VAL A 61 -3.64 5.58 -8.88
N LEU A 62 -4.48 5.26 -7.92
CA LEU A 62 -5.13 6.26 -7.06
C LEU A 62 -4.15 6.91 -6.07
N PHE A 63 -3.29 6.12 -5.43
CA PHE A 63 -2.48 6.61 -4.31
C PHE A 63 -1.02 6.93 -4.65
N SER A 64 -0.47 6.43 -5.77
CA SER A 64 0.94 6.70 -6.11
C SER A 64 1.24 8.18 -6.32
N ALA A 65 0.35 8.94 -6.96
CA ALA A 65 0.53 10.37 -7.14
C ALA A 65 0.52 11.11 -5.79
N VAL A 66 -0.44 10.78 -4.92
CA VAL A 66 -0.56 11.40 -3.59
C VAL A 66 0.67 11.10 -2.74
N VAL A 67 1.13 9.85 -2.71
CA VAL A 67 2.38 9.46 -2.03
C VAL A 67 3.58 10.19 -2.62
N TYR A 68 3.69 10.28 -3.95
CA TYR A 68 4.79 10.97 -4.61
C TYR A 68 4.86 12.46 -4.23
N PHE A 69 3.73 13.16 -4.26
CA PHE A 69 3.68 14.59 -3.93
C PHE A 69 3.82 14.86 -2.43
N SER A 70 3.50 13.88 -1.56
CA SER A 70 3.66 14.04 -0.11
C SER A 70 5.11 14.37 0.28
N PHE A 71 6.12 13.84 -0.42
CA PHE A 71 7.53 14.13 -0.15
C PHE A 71 7.96 15.57 -0.45
N ARG A 72 7.12 16.34 -1.15
CA ARG A 72 7.35 17.77 -1.40
C ARG A 72 6.82 18.66 -0.27
N LEU A 73 6.07 18.11 0.68
CA LEU A 73 5.56 18.85 1.83
C LEU A 73 6.71 19.34 2.72
N LYS A 74 6.57 20.57 3.21
CA LYS A 74 7.56 21.20 4.11
C LYS A 74 7.33 20.86 5.58
N ASN A 75 6.08 20.62 5.96
CA ASN A 75 5.71 20.30 7.34
C ASN A 75 5.66 18.78 7.53
N PHE A 76 6.47 18.28 8.46
CA PHE A 76 6.55 16.85 8.77
C PHE A 76 5.25 16.29 9.34
N LEU A 77 4.52 17.06 10.16
CA LEU A 77 3.24 16.63 10.73
C LEU A 77 2.19 16.44 9.62
N THR A 78 2.12 17.38 8.67
CA THR A 78 1.24 17.27 7.51
C THR A 78 1.61 16.09 6.62
N PHE A 79 2.91 15.83 6.44
CA PHE A 79 3.40 14.65 5.72
C PHE A 79 2.93 13.35 6.38
N VAL A 80 3.14 13.21 7.69
CA VAL A 80 2.72 12.02 8.44
C VAL A 80 1.20 11.85 8.40
N ALA A 81 0.44 12.94 8.57
CA ALA A 81 -1.03 12.90 8.50
C ALA A 81 -1.52 12.46 7.11
N LEU A 82 -0.92 12.97 6.03
CA LEU A 82 -1.28 12.59 4.67
C LEU A 82 -0.98 11.10 4.39
N ILE A 83 0.19 10.61 4.80
CA ILE A 83 0.53 9.18 4.67
C ILE A 83 -0.42 8.32 5.51
N GLY A 84 -0.77 8.76 6.73
CA GLY A 84 -1.75 8.09 7.59
C GLY A 84 -3.13 8.00 6.94
N LEU A 85 -3.61 9.10 6.35
CA LEU A 85 -4.89 9.14 5.63
C LEU A 85 -4.89 8.21 4.41
N ILE A 86 -3.79 8.14 3.66
CA ILE A 86 -3.65 7.19 2.55
C ILE A 86 -3.74 5.75 3.07
N SER A 87 -3.03 5.42 4.15
CA SER A 87 -3.08 4.07 4.73
C SER A 87 -4.49 3.68 5.20
N VAL A 88 -5.23 4.62 5.80
CA VAL A 88 -6.63 4.40 6.21
C VAL A 88 -7.54 4.24 4.99
N ALA A 89 -7.37 5.08 3.97
CA ALA A 89 -8.15 4.98 2.73
C ALA A 89 -7.89 3.66 1.99
N GLU A 90 -6.64 3.21 1.93
CA GLU A 90 -6.27 1.91 1.38
C GLU A 90 -6.89 0.75 2.16
N TYR A 91 -6.89 0.82 3.50
CA TYR A 91 -7.55 -0.18 4.34
C TYR A 91 -9.05 -0.24 4.04
N LEU A 92 -9.74 0.90 4.02
CA LEU A 92 -11.18 0.97 3.74
C LEU A 92 -11.49 0.47 2.34
N MET A 93 -10.67 0.82 1.34
CA MET A 93 -10.82 0.34 -0.03
C MET A 93 -10.65 -1.17 -0.11
N TYR A 94 -9.62 -1.70 0.55
CA TYR A 94 -9.40 -3.14 0.62
C TYR A 94 -10.63 -3.84 1.23
N VAL A 95 -11.04 -3.45 2.44
CA VAL A 95 -12.20 -4.03 3.14
C VAL A 95 -13.47 -3.94 2.29
N PHE A 96 -13.71 -2.81 1.64
CA PHE A 96 -14.89 -2.61 0.79
C PHE A 96 -14.96 -3.60 -0.38
N PHE A 97 -13.83 -3.90 -1.00
CA PHE A 97 -13.78 -4.84 -2.14
C PHE A 97 -13.63 -6.30 -1.71
N THR A 98 -13.01 -6.58 -0.55
CA THR A 98 -12.61 -7.95 -0.17
C THR A 98 -13.52 -8.60 0.86
N SER A 99 -14.19 -7.82 1.70
CA SER A 99 -14.85 -8.33 2.89
C SER A 99 -16.34 -8.04 2.89
N GLN A 100 -17.13 -9.08 3.19
CA GLN A 100 -18.55 -8.92 3.56
C GLN A 100 -18.72 -8.49 5.03
N LYS A 101 -17.63 -8.39 5.80
CA LYS A 101 -17.61 -7.99 7.23
C LYS A 101 -16.94 -6.61 7.42
N TYR A 102 -17.35 -5.90 8.48
CA TYR A 102 -16.85 -4.57 8.83
C TYR A 102 -15.36 -4.49 9.21
N LEU A 103 -14.73 -5.61 9.57
CA LEU A 103 -13.30 -5.71 9.88
C LEU A 103 -12.70 -6.93 9.15
N ASP A 104 -11.63 -6.70 8.39
CA ASP A 104 -10.90 -7.74 7.64
C ASP A 104 -9.45 -7.80 8.13
N GLU A 105 -9.05 -8.97 8.66
CA GLU A 105 -7.69 -9.25 9.13
C GLU A 105 -6.65 -9.04 8.02
N TYR A 106 -7.00 -9.35 6.76
CA TYR A 106 -6.08 -9.15 5.65
C TYR A 106 -5.89 -7.68 5.29
N GLY A 107 -6.91 -6.84 5.54
CA GLY A 107 -6.78 -5.39 5.43
C GLY A 107 -5.78 -4.85 6.45
N VAL A 108 -5.79 -5.39 7.68
CA VAL A 108 -4.83 -5.02 8.72
C VAL A 108 -3.42 -5.42 8.33
N PHE A 109 -3.21 -6.64 7.82
CA PHE A 109 -1.91 -7.07 7.30
C PHE A 109 -1.42 -6.18 6.16
N ASN A 110 -2.30 -5.78 5.24
CA ASN A 110 -1.96 -4.85 4.16
C ASN A 110 -1.44 -3.50 4.71
N GLY A 111 -2.08 -2.98 5.75
CA GLY A 111 -1.64 -1.76 6.44
C GLY A 111 -0.27 -1.91 7.10
N ILE A 112 -0.06 -2.98 7.87
CA ILE A 112 1.22 -3.25 8.56
C ILE A 112 2.37 -3.41 7.56
N ILE A 113 2.18 -4.22 6.52
CA ILE A 113 3.16 -4.42 5.44
C ILE A 113 3.46 -3.09 4.74
N GLY A 114 2.43 -2.29 4.47
CA GLY A 114 2.57 -0.96 3.89
C GLY A 114 3.44 -0.04 4.74
N ILE A 115 3.20 0.05 6.05
CA ILE A 115 4.01 0.90 6.95
C ILE A 115 5.47 0.42 6.98
N LEU A 116 5.70 -0.89 7.15
CA LEU A 116 7.05 -1.44 7.21
C LEU A 116 7.83 -1.21 5.91
N LEU A 117 7.22 -1.48 4.77
CA LEU A 117 7.84 -1.24 3.45
C LEU A 117 8.06 0.24 3.20
N PHE A 118 7.12 1.10 3.60
CA PHE A 118 7.25 2.54 3.43
C PHE A 118 8.45 3.07 4.21
N LEU A 119 8.59 2.66 5.47
CA LEU A 119 9.75 3.01 6.29
C LEU A 119 11.04 2.47 5.67
N LEU A 120 11.07 1.21 5.23
CA LEU A 120 12.27 0.60 4.66
C LEU A 120 12.72 1.30 3.36
N LEU A 121 11.81 1.52 2.41
CA LEU A 121 12.11 2.09 1.10
C LEU A 121 12.34 3.60 1.13
N PHE A 122 11.66 4.32 2.02
CA PHE A 122 11.69 5.78 2.05
C PHE A 122 12.39 6.40 3.27
N HIS A 123 13.08 5.61 4.11
CA HIS A 123 13.79 6.16 5.28
C HIS A 123 14.71 7.36 4.98
N PRO A 124 15.50 7.42 3.86
CA PRO A 124 16.39 8.56 3.67
C PRO A 124 15.60 9.81 3.28
N GLN A 125 14.49 9.67 2.54
CA GLN A 125 13.65 10.80 2.16
C GLN A 125 12.79 11.29 3.32
N ILE A 126 12.28 10.40 4.17
CA ILE A 126 11.59 10.75 5.42
C ILE A 126 12.50 11.61 6.30
N LYS A 127 13.77 11.20 6.46
CA LYS A 127 14.77 11.99 7.21
C LYS A 127 15.01 13.37 6.59
N GLN A 128 14.96 13.49 5.26
CA GLN A 128 15.06 14.78 4.57
C GLN A 128 13.84 15.67 4.83
N VAL A 129 12.62 15.14 4.75
CA VAL A 129 11.38 15.88 5.06
C VAL A 129 11.43 16.41 6.49
N TYR A 130 11.83 15.58 7.46
CA TYR A 130 11.98 15.98 8.85
C TYR A 130 13.00 17.13 9.03
N LYS A 131 14.19 17.02 8.42
CA LYS A 131 15.22 18.08 8.49
C LYS A 131 14.74 19.40 7.88
N VAL A 132 14.02 19.35 6.76
CA VAL A 132 13.46 20.54 6.11
C VAL A 132 12.40 21.19 6.99
N SER A 133 11.51 20.38 7.60
CA SER A 133 10.48 20.86 8.50
C SER A 133 11.06 21.57 9.72
N LYS A 134 12.11 21.01 10.33
CA LYS A 134 12.75 21.61 11.50
C LYS A 134 13.36 22.98 11.18
N ARG A 135 14.09 23.10 10.06
CA ARG A 135 14.67 24.37 9.61
C ARG A 135 13.62 25.45 9.33
N HIS A 136 12.41 25.07 8.92
CA HIS A 136 11.34 26.02 8.63
C HIS A 136 10.63 26.54 9.88
N GLN A 137 10.80 25.88 11.03
CA GLN A 137 10.28 26.33 12.33
C GLN A 137 11.27 27.23 13.08
N GLU A 138 12.53 27.26 12.65
CA GLU A 138 13.62 28.05 13.24
C GLU A 138 13.83 29.42 12.55
N ILE A 139 13.06 29.72 11.49
CA ILE A 139 13.05 30.99 10.74
C ILE A 139 11.71 31.68 11.00
#